data_AF-A0A5C4M429-F1
#
_entry.id   AF-A0A5C4M429-F1
#
_cell.length_a   1.000
_cell.length_b   1.000
_cell.length_c   1.000
_cell.angle_alpha   90.00
_cell.angle_beta   90.00
_cell.angle_gamma   90.00
#
_symmetry.space_group_name_H-M   'P 1'
#
loop_
_entity.id
_entity.type
_entity.pdbx_description
1 polymer ?
#
loop_
_entity_poly.entity_id
_entity_poly.type
_entity_poly.pdbx_seq_one_letter_code
_entity_poly.pdbx_strand_id
1 'polypeptide(L)'
;MTGKHFRDTEEREQEVTEPVVVRDRRKIDPETGQVRPQAPEPADEESGPSLGESIVDDAVGVESDLEKQLAERTADLQRLQAEYANYRKRVDRDREAVVAGAKASVVNDLLPLLDDLERAEQHGDLTGAFKSVADKLVAGLQRAGLEPFGAEGEPFDPSVHEAVQHSTSPEVAGPTVTAVLRRGYRFGERTLRAALVGVTDHEPGGAPPVDEPVEGELPVEQLSDENNR
;
A
#
# COMPACT_ATOMS: atom_id res chain seq x y z
N MET A 1 76.30 18.83 -35.22
CA MET A 1 75.39 18.63 -34.07
C MET A 1 74.57 17.39 -34.40
N THR A 2 75.11 16.18 -34.35
CA THR A 2 75.77 15.43 -33.26
C THR A 2 74.77 14.89 -32.25
N GLY A 3 74.68 13.55 -32.17
CA GLY A 3 74.03 12.79 -31.09
C GLY A 3 73.40 11.50 -31.60
N LYS A 4 74.18 10.48 -32.00
CA LYS A 4 74.53 9.27 -31.20
C LYS A 4 73.30 8.39 -30.86
N HIS A 5 73.10 7.30 -31.62
CA HIS A 5 73.44 5.91 -31.28
C HIS A 5 72.54 5.26 -30.22
N PHE A 6 71.74 4.27 -30.62
CA PHE A 6 71.82 2.91 -30.05
C PHE A 6 71.13 1.89 -30.98
N ARG A 7 71.70 0.68 -31.03
CA ARG A 7 71.25 -0.50 -31.79
C ARG A 7 70.08 -1.20 -31.08
N ASP A 8 69.63 -2.29 -31.71
CA ASP A 8 68.88 -3.44 -31.14
C ASP A 8 67.35 -3.27 -31.26
N THR A 9 66.52 -4.18 -31.80
CA THR A 9 66.66 -5.55 -32.30
C THR A 9 65.39 -5.85 -33.14
N GLU A 10 65.51 -6.69 -34.15
CA GLU A 10 64.36 -7.31 -34.82
C GLU A 10 63.63 -8.25 -33.84
N GLU A 11 62.42 -7.90 -33.40
CA GLU A 11 61.51 -8.87 -32.80
C GLU A 11 60.11 -8.70 -33.40
N ARG A 12 59.92 -9.41 -34.51
CA ARG A 12 58.62 -9.75 -35.06
C ARG A 12 57.98 -10.73 -34.08
N GLU A 13 57.08 -10.24 -33.24
CA GLU A 13 56.21 -11.06 -32.39
C GLU A 13 55.45 -12.05 -33.28
N GLN A 14 55.98 -13.27 -33.37
CA GLN A 14 55.22 -14.43 -33.82
C GLN A 14 54.37 -14.83 -32.62
N GLU A 15 53.10 -14.43 -32.62
CA GLU A 15 52.09 -15.07 -31.79
C GLU A 15 52.04 -16.55 -32.15
N VAL A 16 52.73 -17.36 -31.36
CA VAL A 16 52.56 -18.81 -31.36
C VAL A 16 51.22 -19.08 -30.70
N THR A 17 50.15 -19.10 -31.49
CA THR A 17 48.90 -19.74 -31.06
C THR A 17 49.19 -21.23 -30.88
N GLU A 18 49.48 -21.63 -29.65
CA GLU A 18 49.51 -23.03 -29.27
C GLU A 18 48.16 -23.67 -29.62
N PRO A 19 48.12 -24.83 -30.31
CA PRO A 19 46.86 -25.45 -30.64
C PRO A 19 46.17 -25.88 -29.35
N VAL A 20 44.98 -25.34 -29.09
CA VAL A 20 44.12 -25.76 -27.98
C VAL A 20 43.75 -27.22 -28.20
N VAL A 21 44.41 -28.12 -27.46
CA VAL A 21 44.10 -29.55 -27.49
C VAL A 21 42.90 -29.81 -26.60
N VAL A 22 41.71 -29.73 -27.19
CA VAL A 22 40.46 -30.13 -26.52
C VAL A 22 40.46 -31.66 -26.40
N ARG A 23 40.87 -32.17 -25.24
CA ARG A 23 40.72 -33.59 -24.91
C ARG A 23 39.29 -33.84 -24.48
N ASP A 24 38.45 -34.20 -25.46
CA ASP A 24 37.07 -34.63 -25.20
C ASP A 24 37.09 -35.94 -24.39
N ARG A 25 36.54 -35.89 -23.17
CA ARG A 25 36.43 -37.03 -22.25
C ARG A 25 35.08 -37.74 -22.34
N ARG A 26 34.25 -37.44 -23.35
CA ARG A 26 32.96 -38.10 -23.50
C ARG A 26 33.16 -39.60 -23.76
N LYS A 27 32.38 -40.41 -23.05
CA LYS A 27 32.32 -41.89 -23.20
C LYS A 27 31.59 -42.33 -24.48
N ILE A 28 31.20 -41.37 -25.31
CA ILE A 28 30.31 -41.50 -26.46
C ILE A 28 30.95 -40.73 -27.62
N ASP A 29 31.06 -41.38 -28.77
CA ASP A 29 31.66 -40.81 -29.97
C ASP A 29 30.74 -39.74 -30.59
N PRO A 30 31.23 -38.51 -30.86
CA PRO A 30 30.40 -37.39 -31.30
C PRO A 30 29.83 -37.51 -32.73
N GLU A 31 30.34 -38.40 -33.60
CA GLU A 31 29.78 -38.58 -34.94
C GLU A 31 28.77 -39.72 -35.04
N THR A 32 28.84 -40.70 -34.13
CA THR A 32 28.05 -41.94 -34.22
C THR A 32 27.14 -42.20 -33.03
N GLY A 33 27.29 -41.48 -31.92
CA GLY A 33 26.41 -41.56 -30.75
C GLY A 33 26.47 -42.89 -29.99
N GLN A 34 27.44 -43.76 -30.28
CA GLN A 34 27.59 -45.06 -29.62
C GLN A 34 28.66 -45.02 -28.51
N VAL A 35 28.50 -45.88 -27.50
CA VAL A 35 29.45 -46.06 -26.40
C VAL A 35 30.62 -46.90 -26.88
N ARG A 36 31.84 -46.39 -26.75
CA ARG A 36 33.06 -47.06 -27.22
C ARG A 36 33.35 -48.34 -26.42
N PRO A 37 33.47 -49.53 -27.04
CA PRO A 37 33.80 -50.76 -26.32
C PRO A 37 35.26 -50.70 -25.83
N GLN A 38 35.45 -50.92 -24.52
CA GLN A 38 36.77 -51.10 -23.92
C GLN A 38 37.41 -52.41 -24.41
N ALA A 39 38.65 -52.34 -24.87
CA ALA A 39 39.50 -53.51 -25.03
C ALA A 39 40.02 -53.97 -23.65
N PRO A 40 40.18 -55.28 -23.41
CA PRO A 40 40.66 -55.78 -22.14
C PRO A 40 42.18 -55.62 -22.06
N GLU A 41 42.66 -54.97 -21.00
CA GLU A 41 44.07 -55.00 -20.59
C GLU A 41 44.28 -56.02 -19.46
N PRO A 42 45.47 -56.64 -19.37
CA PRO A 42 45.70 -57.85 -18.60
C PRO A 42 45.76 -57.57 -17.11
N ALA A 43 45.43 -58.61 -16.34
CA ALA A 43 45.53 -58.64 -14.89
C ALA A 43 46.99 -58.66 -14.46
N ASP A 44 47.38 -57.69 -13.63
CA ASP A 44 48.52 -57.79 -12.72
C ASP A 44 48.01 -57.53 -11.29
N GLU A 45 48.14 -58.56 -10.45
CA GLU A 45 48.00 -58.49 -9.00
C GLU A 45 49.29 -57.93 -8.40
N GLU A 46 49.27 -56.70 -7.87
CA GLU A 46 50.20 -56.30 -6.81
C GLU A 46 49.50 -55.41 -5.78
N SER A 47 49.48 -55.89 -4.53
CA SER A 47 49.01 -55.16 -3.36
C SER A 47 49.89 -53.91 -3.11
N GLY A 48 49.30 -52.72 -3.21
CA GLY A 48 49.84 -51.44 -2.79
C GLY A 48 48.81 -50.65 -1.96
N PRO A 49 49.22 -49.75 -1.05
CA PRO A 49 48.39 -49.29 0.06
C PRO A 49 47.29 -48.32 -0.41
N SER A 50 46.04 -48.56 0.01
CA SER A 50 44.99 -47.56 0.37
C SER A 50 44.81 -46.26 -0.46
N LEU A 51 45.24 -46.20 -1.72
CA LEU A 51 45.10 -45.01 -2.57
C LEU A 51 43.70 -44.89 -3.19
N GLY A 52 42.98 -46.02 -3.31
CA GLY A 52 41.60 -46.04 -3.78
C GLY A 52 40.68 -45.27 -2.83
N GLU A 53 40.72 -45.59 -1.54
CA GLU A 53 39.81 -45.03 -0.52
C GLU A 53 39.95 -43.51 -0.37
N SER A 54 41.18 -42.98 -0.43
CA SER A 54 41.44 -41.53 -0.35
C SER A 54 40.98 -40.75 -1.58
N ILE A 55 40.99 -41.36 -2.78
CA ILE A 55 40.56 -40.68 -4.02
C ILE A 55 39.04 -40.66 -4.14
N VAL A 56 38.35 -41.72 -3.69
CA VAL A 56 36.87 -41.71 -3.63
C VAL A 56 36.37 -40.74 -2.55
N ASP A 57 37.02 -40.67 -1.39
CA ASP A 57 36.62 -39.75 -0.32
C ASP A 57 36.79 -38.27 -0.72
N ASP A 58 37.88 -37.94 -1.42
CA ASP A 58 38.16 -36.58 -1.92
C ASP A 58 37.21 -36.20 -3.08
N ALA A 59 36.90 -37.13 -4.00
CA ALA A 59 35.94 -36.90 -5.08
C ALA A 59 34.50 -36.71 -4.56
N VAL A 60 34.09 -37.51 -3.57
CA VAL A 60 32.77 -37.40 -2.91
C VAL A 60 32.67 -36.12 -2.08
N GLY A 61 33.77 -35.70 -1.42
CA GLY A 61 33.85 -34.42 -0.72
C GLY A 61 33.63 -33.22 -1.65
N VAL A 62 34.33 -33.19 -2.79
CA VAL A 62 34.21 -32.13 -3.81
C VAL A 62 32.81 -32.09 -4.43
N GLU A 63 32.20 -33.25 -4.72
CA GLU A 63 30.83 -33.32 -5.23
C GLU A 63 29.81 -32.80 -4.19
N SER A 64 30.00 -33.14 -2.91
CA SER A 64 29.14 -32.62 -1.82
C SER A 64 29.27 -31.11 -1.63
N ASP A 65 30.47 -30.55 -1.81
CA ASP A 65 30.70 -29.11 -1.65
C ASP A 65 30.16 -28.31 -2.85
N LEU A 66 30.23 -28.88 -4.06
CA LEU A 66 29.56 -28.35 -5.25
C LEU A 66 28.03 -28.35 -5.08
N GLU A 67 27.47 -29.44 -4.55
CA GLU A 67 26.03 -29.52 -4.26
C GLU A 67 25.57 -28.50 -3.22
N LYS A 68 26.35 -28.30 -2.15
CA LYS A 68 26.08 -27.25 -1.15
C LYS A 68 26.12 -25.87 -1.78
N GLN A 69 27.16 -25.55 -2.56
CA GLN A 69 27.26 -24.27 -3.24
C GLN A 69 26.10 -24.06 -4.22
N LEU A 70 25.70 -25.07 -4.98
CA LEU A 70 24.53 -25.00 -5.85
C LEU A 70 23.24 -24.76 -5.07
N ALA A 71 23.06 -25.45 -3.95
CA ALA A 71 21.89 -25.28 -3.09
C ALA A 71 21.84 -23.86 -2.48
N GLU A 72 22.96 -23.36 -1.95
CA GLU A 72 23.08 -21.99 -1.43
C GLU A 72 22.77 -20.95 -2.49
N ARG A 73 23.39 -21.07 -3.68
CA ARG A 73 23.14 -20.14 -4.80
C ARG A 73 21.69 -20.21 -5.29
N THR A 74 21.09 -21.40 -5.31
CA THR A 74 19.69 -21.57 -5.70
C THR A 74 18.77 -20.93 -4.65
N ALA A 75 19.05 -21.10 -3.37
CA ALA A 75 18.30 -20.47 -2.29
C ALA A 75 18.42 -18.93 -2.35
N ASP A 76 19.62 -18.41 -2.60
CA ASP A 76 19.85 -16.97 -2.79
C ASP A 76 19.07 -16.42 -3.99
N LEU A 77 19.08 -17.12 -5.13
CA LEU A 77 18.33 -16.74 -6.32
C LEU A 77 16.81 -16.75 -6.05
N GLN A 78 16.30 -17.76 -5.35
CA GLN A 78 14.89 -17.82 -4.96
C GLN A 78 14.52 -16.66 -4.04
N ARG A 79 15.39 -16.31 -3.07
CA ARG A 79 15.19 -15.16 -2.19
C ARG A 79 15.15 -13.85 -2.97
N LEU A 80 16.14 -13.62 -3.86
CA LEU A 80 16.19 -12.43 -4.71
C LEU A 80 14.98 -12.33 -5.64
N GLN A 81 14.51 -13.45 -6.19
CA GLN A 81 13.29 -13.48 -7.00
C GLN A 81 12.07 -13.07 -6.19
N ALA A 82 11.94 -13.57 -4.96
CA ALA A 82 10.84 -13.19 -4.06
C ALA A 82 10.92 -11.70 -3.66
N GLU A 83 12.11 -11.21 -3.33
CA GLU A 83 12.35 -9.79 -3.03
C GLU A 83 11.98 -8.90 -4.23
N TYR A 84 12.39 -9.28 -5.44
CA TYR A 84 12.06 -8.56 -6.68
C TYR A 84 10.56 -8.58 -6.97
N ALA A 85 9.89 -9.72 -6.81
CA ALA A 85 8.45 -9.83 -7.00
C ALA A 85 7.67 -8.93 -6.02
N ASN A 86 8.11 -8.87 -4.76
CA ASN A 86 7.54 -7.99 -3.74
C ASN A 86 7.82 -6.51 -4.05
N TYR A 87 9.04 -6.19 -4.46
CA TYR A 87 9.41 -4.83 -4.88
C TYR A 87 8.55 -4.36 -6.06
N ARG A 88 8.40 -5.17 -7.11
CA ARG A 88 7.56 -4.84 -8.27
C ARG A 88 6.11 -4.55 -7.86
N LYS A 89 5.51 -5.45 -7.08
CA LYS A 89 4.15 -5.25 -6.53
C LYS A 89 4.02 -3.97 -5.70
N ARG A 90 5.07 -3.58 -4.97
CA ARG A 90 5.07 -2.34 -4.20
C ARG A 90 5.15 -1.13 -5.12
N VAL A 91 6.07 -1.12 -6.08
CA VAL A 91 6.24 -0.02 -7.05
C VAL A 91 4.96 0.21 -7.85
N ASP A 92 4.28 -0.85 -8.29
CA ASP A 92 3.04 -0.71 -9.05
C ASP A 92 1.92 -0.08 -8.20
N ARG A 93 1.75 -0.52 -6.95
CA ARG A 93 0.80 0.11 -6.00
C ARG A 93 1.15 1.57 -5.71
N ASP A 94 2.43 1.88 -5.51
CA ASP A 94 2.87 3.24 -5.22
C ASP A 94 2.63 4.15 -6.42
N ARG A 95 2.85 3.66 -7.65
CA ARG A 95 2.52 4.40 -8.89
C ARG A 95 1.03 4.69 -8.99
N GLU A 96 0.18 3.71 -8.73
CA GLU A 96 -1.27 3.89 -8.71
C GLU A 96 -1.70 4.92 -7.65
N ALA A 97 -1.13 4.83 -6.45
CA ALA A 97 -1.40 5.77 -5.36
C ALA A 97 -0.96 7.21 -5.71
N VAL A 98 0.18 7.39 -6.38
CA VAL A 98 0.65 8.71 -6.85
C VAL A 98 -0.31 9.29 -7.90
N VAL A 99 -0.75 8.47 -8.86
CA VAL A 99 -1.72 8.92 -9.89
C VAL A 99 -3.06 9.28 -9.26
N ALA A 100 -3.57 8.44 -8.35
CA ALA A 100 -4.80 8.72 -7.63
C ALA A 100 -4.69 9.99 -6.77
N GLY A 101 -3.56 10.18 -6.08
CA GLY A 101 -3.28 11.37 -5.28
C GLY A 101 -3.20 12.65 -6.12
N ALA A 102 -2.59 12.59 -7.29
CA ALA A 102 -2.52 13.71 -8.21
C ALA A 102 -3.91 14.11 -8.72
N LYS A 103 -4.75 13.14 -9.11
CA LYS A 103 -6.15 13.38 -9.50
C LYS A 103 -6.94 14.00 -8.34
N ALA A 104 -6.83 13.41 -7.15
CA ALA A 104 -7.48 13.90 -5.93
C ALA A 104 -7.10 15.35 -5.62
N SER A 105 -5.83 15.74 -5.80
CA SER A 105 -5.38 17.13 -5.59
C SER A 105 -6.09 18.11 -6.53
N VAL A 106 -6.16 17.78 -7.83
CA VAL A 106 -6.82 18.65 -8.81
C VAL A 106 -8.32 18.75 -8.52
N VAL A 107 -8.97 17.63 -8.17
CA VAL A 107 -10.40 17.64 -7.82
C VAL A 107 -10.66 18.43 -6.54
N ASN A 108 -9.74 18.36 -5.56
CA ASN A 108 -9.82 19.14 -4.33
C ASN A 108 -9.83 20.65 -4.59
N ASP A 109 -8.99 21.12 -5.50
CA ASP A 109 -8.93 22.54 -5.90
C ASP A 109 -10.19 23.00 -6.65
N LEU A 110 -10.96 22.07 -7.23
CA LEU A 110 -12.24 22.33 -7.88
C LEU A 110 -13.44 22.29 -6.94
N LEU A 111 -13.29 21.87 -5.68
CA LEU A 111 -14.41 21.81 -4.73
C LEU A 111 -15.09 23.16 -4.50
N PRO A 112 -14.38 24.31 -4.37
CA PRO A 112 -15.04 25.62 -4.24
C PRO A 112 -15.96 25.94 -5.43
N LEU A 113 -15.57 25.52 -6.64
CA LEU A 113 -16.41 25.70 -7.83
C LEU A 113 -17.69 24.86 -7.72
N LEU A 114 -17.60 23.62 -7.23
CA LEU A 114 -18.78 22.79 -7.00
C LEU A 114 -19.71 23.42 -5.95
N ASP A 115 -19.14 23.99 -4.89
CA ASP A 115 -19.91 24.70 -3.86
C ASP A 115 -20.65 25.90 -4.44
N ASP A 116 -20.01 26.67 -5.33
CA ASP A 116 -20.64 27.81 -5.99
C ASP A 116 -21.75 27.38 -6.96
N LEU A 117 -21.57 26.25 -7.66
CA LEU A 117 -22.61 25.68 -8.53
C LEU A 117 -23.81 25.21 -7.71
N GLU A 118 -23.59 24.55 -6.57
CA GLU A 118 -24.67 24.15 -5.67
C GLU A 118 -25.39 25.35 -5.07
N ARG A 119 -24.64 26.39 -4.66
CA ARG A 119 -25.21 27.65 -4.17
C ARG A 119 -26.07 28.32 -5.26
N ALA A 120 -25.58 28.40 -6.49
CA ALA A 120 -26.32 28.95 -7.61
C ALA A 120 -27.59 28.13 -7.92
N GLU A 121 -27.55 26.80 -7.76
CA GLU A 121 -28.73 25.95 -7.90
C GLU A 121 -29.76 26.23 -6.80
N GLN A 122 -29.33 26.35 -5.54
CA GLN A 122 -30.21 26.66 -4.40
C GLN A 122 -30.92 28.01 -4.54
N HIS A 123 -30.26 29.01 -5.15
CA HIS A 123 -30.85 30.32 -5.43
C HIS A 123 -31.66 30.38 -6.73
N GLY A 124 -31.67 29.31 -7.53
CA GLY A 124 -32.36 29.27 -8.82
C GLY A 124 -31.65 30.00 -9.96
N ASP A 125 -30.39 30.40 -9.75
CA ASP A 125 -29.55 31.08 -10.74
C ASP A 125 -28.94 30.11 -11.77
N LEU A 126 -28.83 28.83 -11.42
CA LEU A 126 -28.31 27.79 -12.31
C LEU A 126 -29.38 27.27 -13.28
N THR A 127 -29.50 27.92 -14.43
CA THR A 127 -30.54 27.57 -15.44
C THR A 127 -29.99 27.44 -16.87
N GLY A 128 -30.82 26.85 -17.75
CA GLY A 128 -30.57 26.78 -19.19
C GLY A 128 -29.24 26.13 -19.57
N ALA A 129 -28.49 26.78 -20.46
CA ALA A 129 -27.21 26.29 -20.95
C ALA A 129 -26.16 26.17 -19.83
N PHE A 130 -26.19 27.05 -18.83
CA PHE A 130 -25.23 27.02 -17.72
C PHE A 130 -25.44 25.78 -16.85
N LYS A 131 -26.69 25.42 -16.55
CA LYS A 131 -27.03 24.16 -15.87
C LYS A 131 -26.50 22.93 -16.62
N SER A 132 -26.69 22.88 -17.95
CA SER A 132 -26.16 21.76 -18.74
C SER A 132 -24.64 21.61 -18.67
N VAL A 133 -23.90 22.73 -18.56
CA VAL A 133 -22.43 22.69 -18.40
C VAL A 133 -22.06 22.21 -17.01
N ALA A 134 -22.74 22.70 -15.97
CA ALA A 134 -22.55 22.26 -14.59
C ALA A 134 -22.80 20.75 -14.44
N ASP A 135 -23.93 20.25 -14.97
CA ASP A 135 -24.28 18.82 -14.92
C ASP A 135 -23.21 17.96 -15.61
N LYS A 136 -22.68 18.41 -16.76
CA LYS A 136 -21.61 17.71 -17.49
C LYS A 136 -20.29 17.71 -16.71
N LEU A 137 -19.98 18.81 -16.04
CA LEU A 137 -18.79 18.90 -15.18
C LEU A 137 -18.91 17.91 -14.02
N VAL A 138 -20.03 17.95 -13.28
CA VAL A 138 -20.29 17.06 -12.15
C VAL A 138 -20.27 15.60 -12.60
N ALA A 139 -20.97 15.25 -13.67
CA ALA A 139 -20.95 13.90 -14.23
C ALA A 139 -19.56 13.47 -14.73
N GLY A 140 -18.73 14.42 -15.17
CA GLY A 140 -17.33 14.18 -15.53
C GLY A 140 -16.48 13.81 -14.33
N LEU A 141 -16.61 14.56 -13.23
CA LEU A 141 -15.89 14.31 -11.98
C LEU A 141 -16.36 13.01 -11.32
N GLN A 142 -17.66 12.71 -11.33
CA GLN A 142 -18.20 11.46 -10.82
C GLN A 142 -17.64 10.25 -11.57
N ARG A 143 -17.60 10.29 -12.91
CA ARG A 143 -16.95 9.24 -13.71
C ARG A 143 -15.46 9.10 -13.44
N ALA A 144 -14.79 10.18 -13.01
CA ALA A 144 -13.39 10.14 -12.62
C ALA A 144 -13.16 9.53 -11.23
N GLY A 145 -14.22 9.36 -10.42
CA GLY A 145 -14.17 8.75 -9.09
C GLY A 145 -14.54 9.69 -7.94
N LEU A 146 -15.09 10.89 -8.21
CA LEU A 146 -15.61 11.79 -7.18
C LEU A 146 -16.99 11.35 -6.71
N GLU A 147 -17.16 11.17 -5.41
CA GLU A 147 -18.44 10.78 -4.81
C GLU A 147 -18.85 11.81 -3.74
N PRO A 148 -20.03 12.45 -3.87
CA PRO A 148 -20.57 13.29 -2.81
C PRO A 148 -21.15 12.43 -1.68
N PHE A 149 -21.14 12.94 -0.46
CA PHE A 149 -21.81 12.35 0.70
C PHE A 149 -22.26 13.44 1.69
N GLY A 150 -23.02 13.05 2.72
CA GLY A 150 -23.60 13.97 3.68
C GLY A 150 -24.89 14.54 3.13
N ALA A 151 -25.87 13.67 2.90
CA ALA A 151 -27.24 14.04 2.56
C ALA A 151 -28.12 14.13 3.81
N GLU A 152 -29.19 14.93 3.73
CA GLU A 152 -30.17 15.00 4.81
C GLU A 152 -30.83 13.63 5.02
N GLY A 153 -30.99 13.23 6.28
CA GLY A 153 -31.47 11.92 6.70
C GLY A 153 -30.40 10.84 6.80
N GLU A 154 -29.15 11.09 6.39
CA GLU A 154 -28.07 10.13 6.60
C GLU A 154 -27.69 10.01 8.09
N PRO A 155 -27.31 8.82 8.57
CA PRO A 155 -26.76 8.67 9.92
C PRO A 155 -25.48 9.50 10.05
N PHE A 156 -25.31 10.17 11.19
CA PHE A 156 -24.11 10.95 11.43
C PHE A 156 -22.91 10.03 11.71
N ASP A 157 -21.85 10.19 10.91
CA ASP A 157 -20.57 9.49 11.08
C ASP A 157 -19.44 10.52 11.30
N PRO A 158 -18.83 10.58 12.51
CA PRO A 158 -17.73 11.50 12.81
C PRO A 158 -16.49 11.35 11.91
N SER A 159 -16.32 10.22 11.23
CA SER A 159 -15.16 9.99 10.35
C SER A 159 -15.26 10.76 9.02
N VAL A 160 -16.47 11.13 8.61
CA VAL A 160 -16.76 11.81 7.34
C VAL A 160 -17.58 13.09 7.51
N HIS A 161 -18.25 13.29 8.64
CA HIS A 161 -19.08 14.44 8.91
C HIS A 161 -18.48 15.36 9.98
N GLU A 162 -18.55 16.68 9.73
CA GLU A 162 -18.21 17.74 10.67
C GLU A 162 -19.51 18.39 11.15
N ALA A 163 -19.90 18.10 12.40
CA ALA A 163 -21.09 18.66 13.02
C ALA A 163 -20.83 20.10 13.47
N VAL A 164 -21.56 21.06 12.91
CA VAL A 164 -21.46 22.49 13.28
C VAL A 164 -22.68 23.03 14.02
N GLN A 165 -23.79 22.28 13.97
CA GLN A 165 -25.00 22.58 14.71
C GLN A 165 -25.49 21.28 15.36
N HIS A 166 -25.97 21.37 16.59
CA HIS A 166 -26.53 20.25 17.33
C HIS A 166 -27.91 20.63 17.86
N SER A 167 -28.89 19.76 17.66
CA SER A 167 -30.23 19.86 18.24
C SER A 167 -30.70 18.50 18.75
N THR A 168 -31.83 18.49 19.45
CA THR A 168 -32.48 17.24 19.91
C THR A 168 -33.92 17.21 19.41
N SER A 169 -34.42 16.03 19.06
CA SER A 169 -35.82 15.84 18.65
C SER A 169 -36.29 14.43 18.99
N PRO A 170 -37.58 14.24 19.37
CA PRO A 170 -38.17 12.91 19.51
C PRO A 170 -38.38 12.19 18.17
N GLU A 171 -38.22 12.89 17.04
CA GLU A 171 -38.47 12.35 15.70
C GLU A 171 -37.29 11.52 15.15
N VAL A 172 -36.09 11.64 15.73
CA VAL A 172 -34.90 10.90 15.31
C VAL A 172 -34.53 9.85 16.35
N ALA A 173 -34.14 8.66 15.89
CA ALA A 173 -33.76 7.55 16.79
C ALA A 173 -32.33 7.66 17.34
N GLY A 174 -31.53 8.59 16.80
CA GLY A 174 -30.13 8.80 17.17
C GLY A 174 -29.49 9.88 16.29
N PRO A 175 -28.17 10.08 16.37
CA PRO A 175 -27.46 11.15 15.67
C PRO A 175 -27.67 11.08 14.16
N THR A 176 -28.44 12.03 13.62
CA THR A 176 -28.85 12.06 12.22
C THR A 176 -28.53 13.42 11.60
N VAL A 177 -28.05 13.42 10.36
CA VAL A 177 -27.83 14.64 9.59
C VAL A 177 -29.19 15.25 9.21
N THR A 178 -29.52 16.40 9.76
CA THR A 178 -30.80 17.09 9.50
C THR A 178 -30.67 18.33 8.63
N ALA A 179 -29.46 18.86 8.49
CA ALA A 179 -29.17 19.94 7.57
C ALA A 179 -27.78 19.75 6.97
N VAL A 180 -27.64 20.01 5.68
CA VAL A 180 -26.35 19.95 4.98
C VAL A 180 -25.94 21.36 4.59
N LEU A 181 -24.98 21.93 5.32
CA LEU A 181 -24.49 23.28 5.05
C LEU A 181 -23.46 23.29 3.92
N ARG A 182 -22.68 22.21 3.82
CA ARG A 182 -21.73 21.99 2.74
C ARG A 182 -21.51 20.51 2.53
N ARG A 183 -21.70 20.03 1.30
CA ARG A 183 -21.49 18.62 0.97
C ARG A 183 -20.04 18.17 1.16
N GLY A 184 -19.91 16.93 1.62
CA GLY A 184 -18.65 16.22 1.70
C GLY A 184 -18.35 15.52 0.38
N TYR A 185 -17.06 15.31 0.12
CA TYR A 185 -16.59 14.67 -1.11
C TYR A 185 -15.47 13.69 -0.81
N ARG A 186 -15.55 12.50 -1.41
CA ARG A 186 -14.48 11.49 -1.43
C ARG A 186 -14.04 11.21 -2.87
N PHE A 187 -12.80 10.78 -3.03
CA PHE A 187 -12.24 10.37 -4.31
C PHE A 187 -11.66 8.96 -4.17
N GLY A 188 -12.37 7.96 -4.71
CA GLY A 188 -12.14 6.57 -4.36
C GLY A 188 -12.19 6.38 -2.84
N GLU A 189 -11.15 5.79 -2.27
CA GLU A 189 -11.05 5.51 -0.82
C GLU A 189 -10.66 6.73 0.03
N ARG A 190 -10.32 7.88 -0.58
CA ARG A 190 -9.80 9.05 0.14
C ARG A 190 -10.87 10.12 0.30
N THR A 191 -11.19 10.46 1.54
CA THR A 191 -11.98 11.67 1.85
C THR A 191 -11.19 12.93 1.47
N LEU A 192 -11.75 13.77 0.58
CA LEU A 192 -11.16 15.06 0.22
C LEU A 192 -11.56 16.13 1.23
N ARG A 193 -12.85 16.15 1.60
CA ARG A 193 -13.42 17.11 2.53
C ARG A 193 -14.62 16.49 3.24
N ALA A 194 -14.69 16.68 4.56
CA ALA A 194 -15.83 16.28 5.37
C ALA A 194 -17.08 17.10 5.01
N ALA A 195 -18.26 16.50 5.18
CA ALA A 195 -19.53 17.21 5.02
C ALA A 195 -19.78 18.08 6.26
N LEU A 196 -20.10 19.36 6.06
CA LEU A 196 -20.44 20.27 7.15
C LEU A 196 -21.95 20.18 7.39
N VAL A 197 -22.35 19.67 8.55
CA VAL A 197 -23.73 19.25 8.81
C VAL A 197 -24.30 19.76 10.13
N GLY A 198 -25.61 19.95 10.15
CA GLY A 198 -26.39 20.02 11.38
C GLY A 198 -26.82 18.61 11.78
N VAL A 199 -26.63 18.27 13.05
CA VAL A 199 -26.96 16.96 13.61
C VAL A 199 -28.10 17.14 14.60
N THR A 200 -29.07 16.24 14.51
CA THR A 200 -30.10 16.12 15.55
C THR A 200 -29.95 14.76 16.19
N ASP A 201 -29.87 14.74 17.52
CA ASP A 201 -29.88 13.52 18.31
C ASP A 201 -31.27 13.27 18.92
N HIS A 202 -31.52 12.05 19.35
CA HIS A 202 -32.74 11.72 20.06
C HIS A 202 -32.82 12.51 21.35
N GLU A 203 -33.96 13.14 21.66
CA GLU A 203 -34.20 13.75 22.96
C GLU A 203 -34.41 12.63 24.01
N PRO A 204 -33.44 12.30 24.88
CA PRO A 204 -33.69 11.32 25.93
C PRO A 204 -34.79 11.91 26.81
N GLY A 205 -35.94 11.24 26.86
CA GLY A 205 -37.14 11.71 27.56
C GLY A 205 -36.75 12.37 28.87
N GLY A 206 -37.08 13.65 29.00
CA GLY A 206 -36.62 14.50 30.09
C GLY A 206 -36.75 13.79 31.43
N ALA A 207 -35.72 13.91 32.26
CA ALA A 207 -35.81 13.51 33.66
C ALA A 207 -37.12 14.08 34.23
N PRO A 208 -37.93 13.28 34.96
CA PRO A 208 -39.15 13.80 35.55
C PRO A 208 -38.79 15.02 36.42
N PRO A 209 -39.67 16.03 36.49
CA PRO A 209 -39.40 17.22 37.30
C PRO A 209 -39.07 16.76 38.73
N VAL A 210 -37.88 17.14 39.19
CA VAL A 210 -37.49 16.99 40.59
C VAL A 210 -38.49 17.81 41.41
N ASP A 211 -39.30 17.11 42.20
CA ASP A 211 -40.23 17.71 43.17
C ASP A 211 -39.49 18.78 43.98
N GLU A 212 -40.12 19.96 44.08
CA GLU A 212 -39.66 21.06 44.92
C GLU A 212 -39.44 20.58 46.37
N PRO A 213 -38.37 21.00 47.06
CA PRO A 213 -38.19 20.64 48.45
C PRO A 213 -39.28 21.33 49.28
N VAL A 214 -40.15 20.53 49.89
CA VAL A 214 -41.12 20.97 50.91
C VAL A 214 -40.34 21.64 52.04
N GLU A 215 -40.45 22.96 52.13
CA GLU A 215 -39.90 23.73 53.25
C GLU A 215 -40.57 23.25 54.55
N GLY A 216 -39.75 22.77 55.47
CA GLY A 216 -40.20 22.32 56.78
C GLY A 216 -40.72 23.47 57.61
N GLU A 217 -41.99 23.39 58.01
CA GLU A 217 -42.54 24.20 59.10
C GLU A 217 -41.87 23.80 60.42
N LEU A 218 -41.05 24.71 60.97
CA LEU A 218 -40.64 24.65 62.37
C LEU A 218 -41.83 25.08 63.25
N PRO A 219 -42.16 24.39 64.36
CA PRO A 219 -43.23 24.82 65.24
C PRO A 219 -42.79 26.04 66.06
N VAL A 220 -43.55 27.13 65.94
CA VAL A 220 -43.39 28.33 66.77
C VAL A 220 -44.15 28.11 68.10
N GLU A 221 -43.43 28.07 69.21
CA GLU A 221 -43.97 28.10 70.57
C GLU A 221 -44.85 29.36 70.78
N GLN A 222 -46.10 29.15 71.16
CA GLN A 222 -47.02 30.20 71.59
C GLN A 222 -46.77 30.52 73.07
N LEU A 223 -46.13 31.66 73.35
CA LEU A 223 -46.14 32.31 74.65
C LEU A 223 -47.46 33.08 74.80
N SER A 224 -48.35 32.56 75.64
CA SER A 224 -49.57 33.24 76.09
C SER A 224 -49.26 34.07 77.34
N ASP A 225 -49.17 35.39 77.17
CA ASP A 225 -49.32 36.35 78.27
C ASP A 225 -50.49 37.28 77.91
N GLU A 226 -51.70 36.88 78.31
CA GLU A 226 -52.90 37.72 78.23
C GLU A 226 -53.11 38.39 79.60
N ASN A 227 -52.56 39.58 79.72
CA ASN A 227 -52.74 40.49 80.84
C ASN A 227 -53.90 41.43 80.50
N ASN A 228 -55.11 41.15 81.00
CA ASN A 228 -56.24 42.08 80.98
C ASN A 228 -56.71 42.33 82.42
N ARG A 229 -56.39 43.52 82.94
CA ARG A 229 -56.95 44.10 84.15
C ARG A 229 -57.19 45.58 83.93
#